data_AF-A0A9N7NZP8-F1
#
_entry.id   AF-A0A9N7NZP8-F1
#
_cell.length_a   1.000
_cell.length_b   1.000
_cell.length_c   1.000
_cell.angle_alpha   90.00
_cell.angle_beta   90.00
_cell.angle_gamma   90.00
#
_symmetry.space_group_name_H-M   'P 1'
#
loop_
_entity.id
_entity.type
_entity.pdbx_description
1 polymer ?
#
loop_
_entity_poly.entity_id
_entity_poly.type
_entity_poly.pdbx_seq_one_letter_code
_entity_poly.pdbx_strand_id
1 'polypeptide(L)'
;MACEEEEEEDSFCENYLVIKPEKASWLDLFRILFSSNLERRDFFDCPEEGVLSRFGHRWIVFISVLVQKVLLFMKIPLAAVGTVVEFFLNLPAANGGCRRLFFNLLTGRVVIPDKTSATFKSTAANVDTRLELDTNIAIESNKYNAALAMMASKLSYENKSFIRNVITNHWRMEFIQFYNFWNDYQQTKTTNAMIFQNRNVEPNLITVAFRGTEPFNTDDWRTDVDISWYEFKGVGKIHGGFMKALGLQKCTGWPKEIPTGPAQKSYAYYTIRERLRTLLNENGDAKIMVTGHSLGGALAILFAGVLAIHDEELLLSRMEGVYTFGQPRVGNEQFGEYMKAKLRDYGVKYFRYVYSNDLVPRLPYDDKAFMFKHFGPCLYFNSCYKGYAWEVTIICLSWET
;
A
#
# COMPACT_ATOMS: atom_id res chain seq x y z
N MET A 1 17.82 6.62 -20.05
CA MET A 1 17.17 7.67 -20.88
C MET A 1 16.32 8.47 -19.91
N ALA A 2 16.74 9.69 -19.59
CA ALA A 2 15.86 10.62 -18.87
C ALA A 2 14.81 11.10 -19.87
N CYS A 3 13.54 11.20 -19.47
CA CYS A 3 12.53 11.80 -20.33
C CYS A 3 12.97 13.24 -20.61
N GLU A 4 13.21 13.57 -21.87
CA GLU A 4 13.38 14.96 -22.30
C GLU A 4 12.06 15.69 -22.03
N GLU A 5 12.12 16.97 -21.69
CA GLU A 5 10.96 17.78 -21.23
C GLU A 5 9.83 17.91 -22.29
N GLU A 6 9.99 17.31 -23.48
CA GLU A 6 9.04 17.33 -24.60
C GLU A 6 8.32 16.00 -24.87
N GLU A 7 8.65 14.87 -24.20
CA GLU A 7 7.87 13.64 -24.33
C GLU A 7 6.59 13.72 -23.48
N GLU A 8 5.41 13.41 -24.06
CA GLU A 8 4.14 13.41 -23.35
C GLU A 8 4.16 12.42 -22.16
N GLU A 9 3.93 12.95 -20.94
CA GLU A 9 3.75 12.13 -19.74
C GLU A 9 2.67 11.08 -20.01
N ASP A 10 2.91 9.82 -19.63
CA ASP A 10 1.97 8.71 -19.78
C ASP A 10 1.71 8.16 -21.21
N SER A 11 2.59 8.47 -22.19
CA SER A 11 2.53 7.95 -23.58
C SER A 11 2.60 6.42 -23.74
N PHE A 12 2.90 5.68 -22.67
CA PHE A 12 2.93 4.21 -22.67
C PHE A 12 1.54 3.56 -22.68
N CYS A 13 0.47 4.34 -22.47
CA CYS A 13 -0.90 3.83 -22.33
C CYS A 13 -1.85 4.57 -23.27
N GLU A 14 -2.59 3.83 -24.09
CA GLU A 14 -3.56 4.41 -25.04
C GLU A 14 -4.81 4.95 -24.35
N ASN A 15 -5.24 4.34 -23.23
CA ASN A 15 -6.43 4.75 -22.49
C ASN A 15 -6.16 4.87 -20.99
N TYR A 16 -6.36 6.06 -20.45
CA TYR A 16 -6.13 6.37 -19.05
C TYR A 16 -7.01 7.52 -18.57
N LEU A 17 -7.04 7.71 -17.26
CA LEU A 17 -7.56 8.91 -16.61
C LEU A 17 -6.58 9.31 -15.53
N VAL A 18 -6.02 10.52 -15.63
CA VAL A 18 -5.05 11.05 -14.68
C VAL A 18 -5.52 12.38 -14.14
N ILE A 19 -5.55 12.49 -12.81
CA ILE A 19 -5.87 13.71 -12.09
C ILE A 19 -4.60 14.26 -11.45
N LYS A 20 -4.27 15.52 -11.76
CA LYS A 20 -3.10 16.26 -11.25
C LYS A 20 -3.59 17.42 -10.36
N PRO A 21 -4.01 17.16 -9.10
CA PRO A 21 -4.66 18.18 -8.26
C PRO A 21 -3.76 19.39 -7.96
N GLU A 22 -2.43 19.26 -8.08
CA GLU A 22 -1.47 20.36 -7.94
C GLU A 22 -1.67 21.44 -9.02
N LYS A 23 -2.13 21.04 -10.21
CA LYS A 23 -2.38 21.93 -11.35
C LYS A 23 -3.80 22.52 -11.35
N ALA A 24 -4.71 21.98 -10.54
CA ALA A 24 -6.07 22.50 -10.46
C ALA A 24 -6.07 23.86 -9.73
N SER A 25 -6.90 24.82 -10.15
CA SER A 25 -7.20 26.03 -9.36
C SER A 25 -8.45 25.84 -8.48
N TRP A 26 -8.73 26.76 -7.55
CA TRP A 26 -9.99 26.71 -6.77
C TRP A 26 -11.21 27.01 -7.66
N LEU A 27 -11.03 27.80 -8.73
CA LEU A 27 -12.08 28.05 -9.73
C LEU A 27 -12.41 26.78 -10.52
N ASP A 28 -11.41 25.93 -10.78
CA ASP A 28 -11.64 24.68 -11.49
C ASP A 28 -12.49 23.71 -10.68
N LEU A 29 -12.34 23.69 -9.35
CA LEU A 29 -13.21 22.92 -8.45
C LEU A 29 -14.69 23.31 -8.62
N PHE A 30 -15.00 24.60 -8.60
CA PHE A 30 -16.37 25.05 -8.85
C PHE A 30 -16.84 24.66 -10.26
N ARG A 31 -15.98 24.78 -11.26
CA ARG A 31 -16.33 24.45 -12.66
C ARG A 31 -16.62 22.98 -12.89
N ILE A 32 -15.98 22.06 -12.16
CA ILE A 32 -16.27 20.61 -12.27
C ILE A 32 -17.77 20.34 -12.06
N LEU A 33 -18.42 21.09 -11.16
CA LEU A 33 -19.84 20.93 -10.86
C LEU A 33 -20.77 21.44 -11.99
N PHE A 34 -20.32 22.41 -12.79
CA PHE A 34 -21.18 23.12 -13.75
C PHE A 34 -20.83 22.88 -15.22
N SER A 35 -19.61 22.41 -15.53
CA SER A 35 -19.14 22.14 -16.89
C SER A 35 -18.72 20.67 -17.05
N SER A 36 -19.00 20.07 -18.21
CA SER A 36 -18.45 18.76 -18.60
C SER A 36 -17.14 18.87 -19.37
N ASN A 37 -16.75 20.08 -19.80
CA ASN A 37 -15.56 20.32 -20.61
C ASN A 37 -14.32 20.47 -19.72
N LEU A 38 -13.94 19.36 -19.07
CA LEU A 38 -12.75 19.26 -18.21
C LEU A 38 -11.54 18.68 -18.94
N GLU A 39 -11.75 18.01 -20.06
CA GLU A 39 -10.72 17.37 -20.92
C GLU A 39 -9.67 18.37 -21.46
N ARG A 40 -9.98 19.67 -21.47
CA ARG A 40 -9.07 20.74 -21.93
C ARG A 40 -8.26 21.41 -20.81
N ARG A 41 -8.10 20.76 -19.65
CA ARG A 41 -7.49 21.38 -18.47
C ARG A 41 -6.28 20.60 -17.98
N ASP A 42 -5.22 21.31 -17.64
CA ASP A 42 -3.93 20.72 -17.23
C ASP A 42 -3.98 19.77 -16.02
N PHE A 43 -5.06 19.80 -15.23
CA PHE A 43 -5.25 18.95 -14.05
C PHE A 43 -6.03 17.66 -14.33
N PHE A 44 -6.65 17.52 -15.49
CA PHE A 44 -7.46 16.35 -15.86
C PHE A 44 -7.05 15.91 -17.26
N ASP A 45 -6.52 14.70 -17.34
CA ASP A 45 -5.97 14.13 -18.56
C ASP A 45 -6.67 12.80 -18.86
N CYS A 46 -7.37 12.73 -19.99
CA CYS A 46 -8.12 11.55 -20.40
C CYS A 46 -8.30 11.58 -21.93
N PRO A 47 -7.80 10.57 -22.67
CA PRO A 47 -7.94 10.49 -24.12
C PRO A 47 -9.39 10.25 -24.60
N GLU A 48 -10.25 9.68 -23.74
CA GLU A 48 -11.61 9.28 -24.08
C GLU A 48 -12.59 10.45 -23.88
N GLU A 49 -13.19 10.94 -24.97
CA GLU A 49 -14.19 12.02 -24.91
C GLU A 49 -15.50 11.54 -24.24
N GLY A 50 -16.07 12.37 -23.36
CA GLY A 50 -17.41 12.14 -22.81
C GLY A 50 -17.46 11.28 -21.55
N VAL A 51 -16.31 10.88 -20.99
CA VAL A 51 -16.21 10.20 -19.68
C VAL A 51 -16.92 10.98 -18.57
N LEU A 52 -16.91 12.32 -18.66
CA LEU A 52 -17.54 13.23 -17.69
C LEU A 52 -18.90 13.78 -18.12
N SER A 53 -19.55 13.14 -19.10
CA SER A 53 -20.89 13.54 -19.59
C SER A 53 -21.95 13.52 -18.49
N ARG A 54 -21.81 12.66 -17.47
CA ARG A 54 -22.75 12.53 -16.36
C ARG A 54 -22.33 13.35 -15.16
N PHE A 55 -23.32 13.99 -14.50
CA PHE A 55 -23.08 14.75 -13.27
C PHE A 55 -22.48 13.89 -12.15
N GLY A 56 -22.90 12.64 -12.00
CA GLY A 56 -22.34 11.73 -10.98
C GLY A 56 -20.83 11.53 -11.12
N HIS A 57 -20.33 11.38 -12.35
CA HIS A 57 -18.89 11.21 -12.59
C HIS A 57 -18.12 12.48 -12.22
N ARG A 58 -18.66 13.65 -12.60
CA ARG A 58 -18.10 14.96 -12.23
C ARG A 58 -18.10 15.19 -10.72
N TRP A 59 -19.14 14.77 -10.02
CA TRP A 59 -19.22 14.86 -8.57
C TRP A 59 -18.10 14.07 -7.89
N ILE A 60 -17.80 12.85 -8.37
CA ILE A 60 -16.72 12.04 -7.82
C ILE A 60 -15.35 12.69 -8.09
N VAL A 61 -15.11 13.19 -9.31
CA VAL A 61 -13.89 13.96 -9.63
C VAL A 61 -13.76 15.18 -8.73
N PHE A 62 -14.85 15.92 -8.52
CA PHE A 62 -14.88 17.09 -7.64
C PHE A 62 -14.46 16.72 -6.21
N ILE A 63 -15.06 15.67 -5.63
CA ILE A 63 -14.73 15.23 -4.27
C ILE A 63 -13.27 14.77 -4.20
N SER A 64 -12.79 13.98 -5.16
CA SER A 64 -11.40 13.54 -5.18
C SER A 64 -10.42 14.72 -5.25
N VAL A 65 -10.61 15.66 -6.18
CA VAL A 65 -9.75 16.85 -6.32
C VAL A 65 -9.84 17.73 -5.06
N LEU A 66 -11.02 17.91 -4.49
CA LEU A 66 -11.23 18.70 -3.27
C LEU A 66 -10.46 18.11 -2.09
N VAL A 67 -10.63 16.82 -1.82
CA VAL A 67 -9.94 16.12 -0.72
C VAL A 67 -8.43 16.17 -0.95
N GLN A 68 -7.96 15.87 -2.16
CA GLN A 68 -6.53 15.93 -2.48
C GLN A 68 -5.94 17.33 -2.28
N LYS A 69 -6.68 18.40 -2.61
CA LYS A 69 -6.26 19.78 -2.35
C LYS A 69 -6.20 20.14 -0.87
N VAL A 70 -7.18 19.71 -0.10
CA VAL A 70 -7.16 19.89 1.36
C VAL A 70 -5.96 19.17 1.97
N LEU A 71 -5.68 17.94 1.53
CA LEU A 71 -4.51 17.17 1.98
C LEU A 71 -3.19 17.86 1.59
N LEU A 72 -3.08 18.40 0.37
CA LEU A 72 -1.92 19.20 -0.05
C LEU A 72 -1.69 20.42 0.85
N PHE A 73 -2.76 21.15 1.18
CA PHE A 73 -2.70 22.30 2.08
C PHE A 73 -2.30 21.91 3.50
N MET A 74 -2.78 20.76 3.98
CA MET A 74 -2.54 20.26 5.34
C MET A 74 -1.22 19.50 5.49
N LYS A 75 -0.42 19.31 4.43
CA LYS A 75 0.81 18.50 4.44
C LYS A 75 1.78 18.86 5.58
N ILE A 76 2.18 20.13 5.66
CA ILE A 76 3.13 20.60 6.68
C ILE A 76 2.49 20.60 8.08
N PRO A 77 1.29 21.19 8.28
CA PRO A 77 0.62 21.17 9.59
C PRO A 77 0.42 19.76 10.15
N LEU A 78 -0.06 18.82 9.33
CA LEU A 78 -0.38 17.47 9.79
C LEU A 78 0.88 16.68 10.13
N ALA A 79 1.94 16.80 9.32
CA ALA A 79 3.24 16.18 9.62
C ALA A 79 3.86 16.72 10.93
N ALA A 80 3.70 18.02 11.19
CA ALA A 80 4.13 18.63 12.45
C ALA A 80 3.35 18.07 13.64
N VAL A 81 2.02 17.98 13.53
CA VAL A 81 1.17 17.35 14.56
C VAL A 81 1.61 15.91 14.82
N GLY A 82 1.82 15.11 13.76
CA GLY A 82 2.29 13.73 13.91
C GLY A 82 3.62 13.63 14.66
N THR A 83 4.59 14.49 14.32
CA THR A 83 5.87 14.53 15.02
C THR A 83 5.72 14.88 16.50
N VAL A 84 4.86 15.84 16.83
CA VAL A 84 4.58 16.24 18.21
C VAL A 84 3.90 15.11 18.99
N VAL A 85 2.87 14.50 18.40
CA VAL A 85 2.14 13.38 19.01
C VAL A 85 3.07 12.22 19.30
N GLU A 86 3.86 11.77 18.32
CA GLU A 86 4.80 10.67 18.50
C GLU A 86 5.90 10.99 19.52
N PHE A 87 6.39 12.23 19.54
CA PHE A 87 7.35 12.67 20.54
C PHE A 87 6.78 12.52 21.96
N PHE A 88 5.57 13.00 22.21
CA PHE A 88 4.94 12.92 23.53
C PHE A 88 4.54 11.49 23.92
N LEU A 89 4.15 10.65 22.96
CA LEU A 89 3.88 9.23 23.23
C LEU A 89 5.15 8.47 23.64
N ASN A 90 6.30 8.79 23.05
CA ASN A 90 7.57 8.12 23.34
C ASN A 90 8.35 8.73 24.50
N LEU A 91 8.08 9.98 24.88
CA LEU A 91 8.83 10.70 25.93
C LEU A 91 8.78 10.00 27.31
N PRO A 92 7.62 9.51 27.80
CA PRO A 92 7.58 8.73 29.04
C PRO A 92 8.40 7.44 28.94
N ALA A 93 8.27 6.69 27.83
CA ALA A 93 8.97 5.43 27.65
C ALA A 93 10.49 5.61 27.65
N ALA A 94 11.01 6.64 26.96
CA ALA A 94 12.43 6.97 26.91
C ALA A 94 13.01 7.36 28.29
N ASN A 95 12.16 7.83 29.22
CA ASN A 95 12.56 8.28 30.54
C ASN A 95 12.25 7.26 31.65
N GLY A 96 11.82 6.03 31.32
CA GLY A 96 11.49 4.99 32.31
C GLY A 96 10.12 5.17 32.98
N GLY A 97 9.17 5.76 32.25
CA GLY A 97 7.77 5.98 32.67
C GLY A 97 7.48 7.40 33.16
N CYS A 98 6.20 7.76 33.26
CA CYS A 98 5.74 9.12 33.60
C CYS A 98 6.30 9.64 34.93
N ARG A 99 6.40 8.77 35.95
CA ARG A 99 6.95 9.13 37.26
C ARG A 99 8.42 9.56 37.15
N ARG A 100 9.22 8.79 36.41
CA ARG A 100 10.66 9.07 36.26
C ARG A 100 10.90 10.25 35.32
N LEU A 101 10.05 10.43 34.30
CA LEU A 101 10.03 11.64 33.47
C LEU A 101 9.80 12.91 34.32
N PHE A 102 8.86 12.89 35.26
CA PHE A 102 8.62 14.03 36.16
C PHE A 102 9.88 14.42 36.96
N PHE A 103 10.58 13.44 37.55
CA PHE A 103 11.84 13.70 38.24
C PHE A 103 12.97 14.13 37.30
N ASN A 104 13.05 13.56 36.10
CA ASN A 104 14.03 13.96 35.08
C ASN A 104 13.80 15.41 34.61
N LEU A 105 12.55 15.86 34.52
CA LEU A 105 12.20 17.25 34.24
C LEU A 105 12.71 18.18 35.33
N LEU A 106 12.47 17.85 36.60
CA LEU A 106 12.95 18.64 37.75
C LEU A 106 14.48 18.66 37.88
N THR A 107 15.16 17.60 37.43
CA THR A 107 16.63 17.46 37.54
C THR A 107 17.38 17.84 36.27
N GLY A 108 16.69 18.24 35.20
CA GLY A 108 17.30 18.57 33.91
C GLY A 108 17.91 17.39 33.16
N ARG A 109 17.53 16.15 33.50
CA ARG A 109 18.08 14.89 32.94
C ARG A 109 17.12 14.20 31.97
N VAL A 110 16.28 14.97 31.26
CA VAL A 110 15.30 14.43 30.33
C VAL A 110 16.01 13.79 29.14
N VAL A 111 15.69 12.52 28.88
CA VAL A 111 16.14 11.80 27.69
C VAL A 111 15.15 12.10 26.55
N ILE A 112 15.68 12.63 25.46
CA ILE A 112 14.91 12.90 24.24
C ILE A 112 14.76 11.60 23.44
N PRO A 113 13.53 11.18 23.05
CA PRO A 113 13.33 9.99 22.25
C PRO A 113 14.01 10.10 20.88
N ASP A 114 14.82 9.11 20.53
CA ASP A 114 15.43 8.98 19.20
C ASP A 114 14.51 8.18 18.27
N LYS A 115 14.02 8.82 17.20
CA LYS A 115 13.13 8.20 16.19
C LYS A 115 13.74 6.99 15.48
N THR A 116 15.07 6.87 15.47
CA THR A 116 15.79 5.78 14.81
C THR A 116 16.06 4.59 15.73
N SER A 117 15.75 4.72 17.02
CA SER A 117 15.98 3.68 18.03
C SER A 117 15.00 2.52 17.92
N ALA A 118 15.46 1.33 18.30
CA ALA A 118 14.63 0.14 18.46
C ALA A 118 13.57 0.26 19.57
N THR A 119 13.66 1.28 20.43
CA THR A 119 12.68 1.55 21.49
C THR A 119 11.61 2.57 21.09
N PHE A 120 11.80 3.27 19.96
CA PHE A 120 10.85 4.25 19.47
C PHE A 120 9.70 3.55 18.75
N LYS A 121 8.47 3.90 19.14
CA LYS A 121 7.23 3.34 18.62
C LYS A 121 6.51 4.39 17.78
N SER A 122 6.03 3.99 16.61
CA SER A 122 5.09 4.80 15.83
C SER A 122 3.78 4.98 16.60
N THR A 123 2.88 5.81 16.08
CA THR A 123 1.51 5.90 16.60
C THR A 123 0.81 4.53 16.63
N ALA A 124 1.05 3.68 15.61
CA ALA A 124 0.44 2.35 15.54
C ALA A 124 0.89 1.41 16.66
N ALA A 125 2.21 1.34 16.94
CA ALA A 125 2.74 0.54 18.05
C ALA A 125 2.42 1.11 19.45
N ASN A 126 2.04 2.39 19.54
CA ASN A 126 1.51 2.96 20.79
C ASN A 126 0.03 2.60 21.01
N VAL A 127 -0.77 2.51 19.95
CA VAL A 127 -2.19 2.09 20.03
C VAL A 127 -2.32 0.59 20.29
N ASP A 128 -1.49 -0.22 19.63
CA ASP A 128 -1.45 -1.67 19.85
C ASP A 128 -0.02 -2.11 20.20
N THR A 129 0.18 -2.47 21.46
CA THR A 129 1.50 -2.81 22.02
C THR A 129 1.89 -4.28 21.83
N ARG A 130 1.02 -5.13 21.27
CA ARG A 130 1.31 -6.56 21.08
C ARG A 130 2.41 -6.77 20.04
N LEU A 131 3.43 -7.54 20.40
CA LEU A 131 4.56 -7.85 19.51
C LEU A 131 4.73 -9.34 19.27
N GLU A 132 4.32 -10.19 20.21
CA GLU A 132 4.49 -11.63 20.13
C GLU A 132 3.52 -12.26 19.12
N LEU A 133 3.99 -13.31 18.45
CA LEU A 133 3.13 -14.21 17.68
C LEU A 133 2.33 -15.08 18.66
N ASP A 134 1.08 -15.38 18.33
CA ASP A 134 0.22 -16.22 19.17
C ASP A 134 0.74 -17.65 19.20
N THR A 135 1.21 -18.10 20.37
CA THR A 135 1.79 -19.43 20.58
C THR A 135 0.75 -20.55 20.46
N ASN A 136 -0.54 -20.23 20.51
CA ASN A 136 -1.61 -21.22 20.32
C ASN A 136 -1.85 -21.54 18.84
N ILE A 137 -1.33 -20.74 17.91
CA ILE A 137 -1.45 -21.00 16.47
C ILE A 137 -0.28 -21.86 16.04
N ALA A 138 -0.54 -23.17 15.90
CA ALA A 138 0.45 -24.10 15.37
C ALA A 138 0.94 -23.64 13.99
N ILE A 139 2.25 -23.79 13.75
CA ILE A 139 2.91 -23.36 12.51
C ILE A 139 2.32 -24.03 11.27
N GLU A 140 1.94 -25.31 11.40
CA GLU A 140 1.32 -26.10 10.33
C GLU A 140 -0.16 -25.73 10.08
N SER A 141 -0.75 -24.88 10.93
CA SER A 141 -2.14 -24.47 10.78
C SER A 141 -2.32 -23.56 9.57
N ASN A 142 -3.45 -23.74 8.87
CA ASN A 142 -3.90 -22.82 7.81
C ASN A 142 -4.04 -21.35 8.27
N LYS A 143 -4.06 -21.11 9.59
CA LYS A 143 -4.16 -19.77 10.19
C LYS A 143 -2.80 -19.11 10.47
N TYR A 144 -1.70 -19.87 10.47
CA TYR A 144 -0.38 -19.34 10.85
C TYR A 144 0.08 -18.22 9.92
N ASN A 145 0.06 -18.48 8.61
CA ASN A 145 0.47 -17.47 7.61
C ASN A 145 -0.40 -16.21 7.70
N ALA A 146 -1.70 -16.34 7.95
CA ALA A 146 -2.59 -15.19 8.14
C ALA A 146 -2.23 -14.37 9.40
N ALA A 147 -1.94 -15.04 10.52
CA ALA A 147 -1.54 -14.37 11.76
C ALA A 147 -0.18 -13.68 11.62
N LEU A 148 0.80 -14.36 11.00
CA LEU A 148 2.11 -13.78 10.71
C LEU A 148 1.98 -12.59 9.75
N ALA A 149 1.18 -12.70 8.69
CA ALA A 149 0.91 -11.63 7.74
C ALA A 149 0.27 -10.41 8.40
N MET A 150 -0.67 -10.62 9.34
CA MET A 150 -1.30 -9.54 10.10
C MET A 150 -0.26 -8.81 10.96
N MET A 151 0.55 -9.56 11.70
CA MET A 151 1.59 -8.99 12.55
C MET A 151 2.68 -8.29 11.73
N ALA A 152 3.07 -8.84 10.58
CA ALA A 152 4.00 -8.21 9.64
C ALA A 152 3.42 -6.93 9.04
N SER A 153 2.13 -6.91 8.65
CA SER A 153 1.46 -5.71 8.14
C SER A 153 1.44 -4.60 9.18
N LYS A 154 1.18 -4.93 10.46
CA LYS A 154 1.28 -3.97 11.57
C LYS A 154 2.73 -3.49 11.77
N LEU A 155 3.69 -4.41 11.81
CA LEU A 155 5.09 -4.09 12.08
C LEU A 155 5.72 -3.22 10.97
N SER A 156 5.20 -3.28 9.74
CA SER A 156 5.68 -2.47 8.61
C SER A 156 5.59 -0.95 8.83
N TYR A 157 4.80 -0.49 9.80
CA TYR A 157 4.69 0.92 10.19
C TYR A 157 5.86 1.44 11.05
N GLU A 158 6.68 0.54 11.57
CA GLU A 158 7.74 0.90 12.51
C GLU A 158 9.06 1.26 11.82
N ASN A 159 9.99 1.85 12.58
CA ASN A 159 11.32 2.16 12.06
C ASN A 159 12.17 0.88 11.91
N LYS A 160 13.21 0.95 11.06
CA LYS A 160 14.10 -0.19 10.75
C LYS A 160 14.69 -0.88 12.00
N SER A 161 15.12 -0.13 13.01
CA SER A 161 15.74 -0.69 14.21
C SER A 161 14.72 -1.45 15.06
N PHE A 162 13.51 -0.90 15.18
CA PHE A 162 12.39 -1.55 15.88
C PHE A 162 11.98 -2.84 15.15
N ILE A 163 11.80 -2.76 13.82
CA ILE A 163 11.46 -3.91 12.96
C ILE A 163 12.48 -5.03 13.13
N ARG A 164 13.78 -4.72 13.00
CA ARG A 164 14.86 -5.70 13.16
C ARG A 164 14.82 -6.34 14.55
N ASN A 165 14.64 -5.55 15.61
CA ASN A 165 14.55 -6.07 16.97
C ASN A 165 13.39 -7.06 17.12
N VAL A 166 12.19 -6.73 16.63
CA VAL A 166 11.02 -7.61 16.71
C VAL A 166 11.25 -8.91 15.94
N ILE A 167 11.68 -8.82 14.69
CA ILE A 167 11.86 -10.00 13.83
C ILE A 167 12.94 -10.93 14.38
N THR A 168 14.09 -10.39 14.79
CA THR A 168 15.22 -11.20 15.26
C THR A 168 15.02 -11.70 16.69
N ASN A 169 14.60 -10.84 17.62
CA ASN A 169 14.61 -11.18 19.05
C ASN A 169 13.27 -11.73 19.55
N HIS A 170 12.15 -11.27 19.00
CA HIS A 170 10.82 -11.74 19.43
C HIS A 170 10.35 -12.90 18.55
N TRP A 171 10.40 -12.75 17.23
CA TRP A 171 9.91 -13.78 16.31
C TRP A 171 10.94 -14.86 15.98
N ARG A 172 12.22 -14.64 16.32
CA ARG A 172 13.34 -15.55 16.02
C ARG A 172 13.43 -15.90 14.53
N MET A 173 13.25 -14.88 13.69
CA MET A 173 13.33 -14.94 12.23
C MET A 173 14.49 -14.08 11.73
N GLU A 174 14.89 -14.30 10.48
CA GLU A 174 15.96 -13.54 9.86
C GLU A 174 15.43 -12.25 9.24
N PHE A 175 15.86 -11.11 9.77
CA PHE A 175 15.60 -9.83 9.15
C PHE A 175 16.51 -9.66 7.92
N ILE A 176 15.93 -9.49 6.73
CA ILE A 176 16.70 -9.29 5.51
C ILE A 176 16.96 -7.80 5.29
N GLN A 177 15.91 -7.01 5.07
CA GLN A 177 16.07 -5.58 4.79
C GLN A 177 14.77 -4.79 4.97
N PHE A 178 14.93 -3.51 5.30
CA PHE A 178 13.88 -2.50 5.26
C PHE A 178 14.22 -1.47 4.18
N TYR A 179 13.23 -1.12 3.36
CA TYR A 179 13.38 -0.25 2.21
C TYR A 179 12.46 0.96 2.29
N ASN A 180 12.94 2.07 1.74
CA ASN A 180 12.15 3.26 1.45
C ASN A 180 12.41 3.66 -0.01
N PHE A 181 11.40 3.48 -0.85
CA PHE A 181 11.49 3.49 -2.31
C PHE A 181 11.03 4.80 -2.92
N TRP A 182 11.62 5.13 -4.07
CA TRP A 182 11.34 6.32 -4.85
C TRP A 182 10.02 6.19 -5.63
N ASN A 183 9.24 7.27 -5.64
CA ASN A 183 8.07 7.44 -6.50
C ASN A 183 8.38 8.53 -7.55
N ASP A 184 8.34 8.16 -8.83
CA ASP A 184 8.73 9.09 -9.90
C ASP A 184 7.71 10.20 -10.15
N TYR A 185 6.45 10.01 -9.81
CA TYR A 185 5.43 11.03 -9.99
C TYR A 185 5.48 12.09 -8.89
N GLN A 186 5.88 11.70 -7.68
CA GLN A 186 6.00 12.62 -6.53
C GLN A 186 7.43 13.17 -6.34
N GLN A 187 8.41 12.65 -7.08
CA GLN A 187 9.83 13.01 -6.95
C GLN A 187 10.36 12.94 -5.50
N THR A 188 9.90 11.94 -4.75
CA THR A 188 10.33 11.68 -3.37
C THR A 188 10.13 10.21 -3.01
N LYS A 189 10.62 9.80 -1.84
CA LYS A 189 10.43 8.44 -1.34
C LYS A 189 9.14 8.34 -0.52
N THR A 190 8.22 7.49 -0.94
CA THR A 190 6.91 7.35 -0.28
C THR A 190 6.55 5.91 0.07
N THR A 191 7.11 4.92 -0.61
CA THR A 191 6.75 3.51 -0.40
C THR A 191 7.75 2.80 0.52
N ASN A 192 7.26 2.25 1.62
CA ASN A 192 8.08 1.48 2.56
C ASN A 192 7.70 0.00 2.51
N ALA A 193 8.70 -0.87 2.57
CA ALA A 193 8.50 -2.30 2.69
C ALA A 193 9.62 -2.96 3.48
N MET A 194 9.33 -4.11 4.08
CA MET A 194 10.32 -4.97 4.71
C MET A 194 10.30 -6.36 4.12
N ILE A 195 11.47 -7.01 4.14
CA ILE A 195 11.65 -8.41 3.81
C ILE A 195 12.28 -9.12 5.00
N PHE A 196 11.74 -10.27 5.36
CA PHE A 196 12.31 -11.17 6.36
C PHE A 196 12.06 -12.62 5.98
N GLN A 197 12.80 -13.54 6.57
CA GLN A 197 12.73 -14.97 6.28
C GLN A 197 12.51 -15.76 7.55
N ASN A 198 11.50 -16.62 7.54
CA ASN A 198 11.29 -17.64 8.55
C ASN A 198 11.94 -18.94 8.09
N ARG A 199 13.04 -19.33 8.76
CA ARG A 199 13.76 -20.58 8.54
C ARG A 199 13.32 -21.72 9.47
N ASN A 200 12.33 -21.47 10.32
CA ASN A 200 11.78 -22.47 11.25
C ASN A 200 10.63 -23.29 10.62
N VAL A 201 10.43 -23.14 9.30
CA VAL A 201 9.41 -23.82 8.50
C VAL A 201 10.08 -24.46 7.31
N GLU A 202 9.57 -25.62 6.89
CA GLU A 202 10.04 -26.34 5.71
C GLU A 202 8.88 -26.44 4.70
N PRO A 203 9.00 -25.86 3.49
CA PRO A 203 10.11 -25.03 3.02
C PRO A 203 10.20 -23.66 3.73
N ASN A 204 11.37 -23.03 3.67
CA ASN A 204 11.59 -21.68 4.23
C ASN A 204 10.56 -20.67 3.70
N LEU A 205 10.11 -19.73 4.53
CA LEU A 205 9.12 -18.71 4.12
C LEU A 205 9.74 -17.31 4.10
N ILE A 206 9.85 -16.71 2.92
CA ILE A 206 10.23 -15.31 2.71
C ILE A 206 8.96 -14.47 2.75
N THR A 207 8.92 -13.46 3.61
CA THR A 207 7.78 -12.54 3.73
C THR A 207 8.16 -11.14 3.28
N VAL A 208 7.35 -10.57 2.38
CA VAL A 208 7.40 -9.17 1.99
C VAL A 208 6.19 -8.46 2.59
N ALA A 209 6.42 -7.43 3.39
CA ALA A 209 5.34 -6.64 4.00
C ALA A 209 5.44 -5.17 3.56
N PHE A 210 4.42 -4.69 2.86
CA PHE A 210 4.29 -3.29 2.47
C PHE A 210 3.60 -2.48 3.56
N ARG A 211 4.14 -1.29 3.83
CA ARG A 211 3.53 -0.32 4.74
C ARG A 211 2.33 0.34 4.06
N GLY A 212 1.28 0.53 4.84
CA GLY A 212 0.16 1.37 4.43
C GLY A 212 0.33 2.84 4.83
N THR A 213 -0.79 3.55 4.84
CA THR A 213 -0.86 5.00 5.09
C THR A 213 -0.57 5.37 6.54
N GLU A 214 0.44 6.22 6.78
CA GLU A 214 0.65 6.81 8.10
C GLU A 214 -0.45 7.84 8.41
N PRO A 215 -1.04 7.84 9.63
CA PRO A 215 -2.16 8.73 9.97
C PRO A 215 -1.88 10.21 9.71
N PHE A 216 -0.63 10.63 9.83
CA PHE A 216 -0.20 12.02 9.67
C PHE A 216 0.56 12.30 8.36
N ASN A 217 0.58 11.35 7.41
CA ASN A 217 1.25 11.52 6.12
C ASN A 217 0.23 11.73 4.99
N THR A 218 0.05 12.99 4.59
CA THR A 218 -0.92 13.35 3.55
C THR A 218 -0.62 12.76 2.17
N ASP A 219 0.64 12.47 1.84
CA ASP A 219 0.99 11.90 0.52
C ASP A 219 0.45 10.46 0.38
N ASP A 220 0.46 9.70 1.48
CA ASP A 220 -0.11 8.36 1.53
C ASP A 220 -1.64 8.41 1.37
N TRP A 221 -2.32 9.29 2.13
CA TRP A 221 -3.77 9.51 2.02
C TRP A 221 -4.20 9.96 0.63
N ARG A 222 -3.38 10.80 -0.04
CA ARG A 222 -3.65 11.24 -1.41
C ARG A 222 -3.67 10.08 -2.39
N THR A 223 -2.81 9.09 -2.18
CA THR A 223 -2.74 7.88 -3.01
C THR A 223 -4.03 7.07 -2.89
N ASP A 224 -4.62 6.99 -1.69
CA ASP A 224 -5.85 6.23 -1.43
C ASP A 224 -7.12 6.88 -2.03
N VAL A 225 -7.12 8.19 -2.22
CA VAL A 225 -8.27 8.95 -2.78
C VAL A 225 -8.11 9.32 -4.25
N ASP A 226 -6.97 8.97 -4.86
CA ASP A 226 -6.68 9.22 -6.26
C ASP A 226 -7.49 8.26 -7.15
N ILE A 227 -8.50 8.77 -7.84
CA ILE A 227 -9.33 7.95 -8.73
C ILE A 227 -8.72 7.74 -10.13
N SER A 228 -7.47 8.17 -10.33
CA SER A 228 -6.75 7.95 -11.58
C SER A 228 -6.60 6.46 -11.88
N TRP A 229 -6.59 6.09 -13.16
CA TRP A 229 -6.38 4.72 -13.62
C TRP A 229 -5.65 4.68 -14.97
N TYR A 230 -5.00 3.55 -15.24
CA TYR A 230 -4.40 3.26 -16.54
C TYR A 230 -4.92 1.91 -17.03
N GLU A 231 -5.26 1.81 -18.31
CA GLU A 231 -5.76 0.59 -18.94
C GLU A 231 -4.64 -0.18 -19.65
N PHE A 232 -4.52 -1.47 -19.31
CA PHE A 232 -3.57 -2.37 -19.96
C PHE A 232 -4.34 -3.40 -20.78
N LYS A 233 -3.98 -3.52 -22.07
CA LYS A 233 -4.65 -4.43 -23.00
C LYS A 233 -4.61 -5.87 -22.50
N GLY A 234 -5.78 -6.50 -22.42
CA GLY A 234 -5.92 -7.89 -21.93
C GLY A 234 -5.81 -8.05 -20.40
N VAL A 235 -5.52 -6.98 -19.68
CA VAL A 235 -5.38 -6.96 -18.21
C VAL A 235 -6.53 -6.16 -17.57
N GLY A 236 -6.85 -4.98 -18.10
CA GLY A 236 -7.91 -4.11 -17.58
C GLY A 236 -7.39 -2.80 -16.98
N LYS A 237 -8.25 -2.09 -16.25
CA LYS A 237 -7.97 -0.79 -15.64
C LYS A 237 -7.43 -0.98 -14.23
N ILE A 238 -6.30 -0.35 -13.92
CA ILE A 238 -5.61 -0.47 -12.63
C ILE A 238 -5.47 0.92 -12.01
N HIS A 239 -5.59 1.01 -10.69
CA HIS A 239 -5.50 2.25 -9.93
C HIS A 239 -4.12 2.92 -10.06
N GLY A 240 -4.12 4.14 -10.58
CA GLY A 240 -2.93 4.92 -10.92
C GLY A 240 -2.05 5.22 -9.71
N GLY A 241 -2.63 5.74 -8.62
CA GLY A 241 -1.91 6.01 -7.37
C GLY A 241 -1.08 4.81 -6.87
N PHE A 242 -1.70 3.63 -6.78
CA PHE A 242 -1.01 2.40 -6.33
C PHE A 242 0.09 1.96 -7.29
N MET A 243 -0.12 2.07 -8.61
CA MET A 243 0.94 1.77 -9.59
C MET A 243 2.13 2.72 -9.46
N LYS A 244 1.88 4.03 -9.33
CA LYS A 244 2.91 5.05 -9.12
C LYS A 244 3.73 4.77 -7.85
N ALA A 245 3.04 4.44 -6.75
CA ALA A 245 3.68 4.07 -5.49
C ALA A 245 4.50 2.77 -5.59
N LEU A 246 4.04 1.78 -6.36
CA LEU A 246 4.75 0.52 -6.53
C LEU A 246 5.97 0.64 -7.46
N GLY A 247 5.98 1.61 -8.37
CA GLY A 247 7.15 1.91 -9.22
C GLY A 247 6.86 2.04 -10.72
N LEU A 248 5.64 2.43 -11.10
CA LEU A 248 5.32 2.79 -12.49
C LEU A 248 6.24 3.92 -12.95
N GLN A 249 6.77 3.80 -14.17
CA GLN A 249 7.66 4.79 -14.78
C GLN A 249 6.84 5.75 -15.64
N LYS A 250 7.12 7.05 -15.54
CA LYS A 250 6.34 8.11 -16.23
C LYS A 250 6.21 7.92 -17.74
N CYS A 251 7.29 7.50 -18.40
CA CYS A 251 7.37 7.50 -19.87
C CYS A 251 7.33 6.08 -20.45
N THR A 252 7.80 5.08 -19.68
CA THR A 252 7.91 3.69 -20.15
C THR A 252 6.89 2.76 -19.50
N GLY A 253 6.09 3.25 -18.55
CA GLY A 253 5.09 2.45 -17.84
C GLY A 253 5.72 1.36 -16.99
N TRP A 254 5.48 0.10 -17.39
CA TRP A 254 6.02 -1.11 -16.75
C TRP A 254 7.04 -1.81 -17.68
N PRO A 255 8.23 -1.22 -17.92
CA PRO A 255 9.26 -1.93 -18.68
C PRO A 255 9.66 -3.22 -17.96
N LYS A 256 9.87 -4.33 -18.68
CA LYS A 256 10.24 -5.61 -18.05
C LYS A 256 11.50 -5.50 -17.19
N GLU A 257 12.45 -4.70 -17.63
CA GLU A 257 13.69 -4.40 -16.90
C GLU A 257 13.94 -2.89 -16.91
N ILE A 258 14.51 -2.38 -15.82
CA ILE A 258 14.99 -1.00 -15.74
C ILE A 258 16.51 -0.99 -15.81
N PRO A 259 17.13 0.05 -16.41
CA PRO A 259 18.59 0.19 -16.39
C PRO A 259 19.15 0.08 -14.97
N THR A 260 20.30 -0.55 -14.82
CA THR A 260 21.02 -0.63 -13.53
C THR A 260 22.23 0.29 -13.55
N GLY A 261 22.34 1.19 -12.58
CA GLY A 261 23.48 2.10 -12.46
C GLY A 261 23.60 2.76 -11.08
N PRO A 262 24.77 3.32 -10.73
CA PRO A 262 25.03 3.87 -9.40
C PRO A 262 24.18 5.09 -9.02
N ALA A 263 23.56 5.77 -10.01
CA ALA A 263 22.65 6.89 -9.80
C ALA A 263 21.16 6.51 -9.93
N GLN A 264 20.85 5.21 -10.09
CA GLN A 264 19.48 4.75 -10.33
C GLN A 264 18.63 4.86 -9.06
N LYS A 265 17.47 5.49 -9.18
CA LYS A 265 16.42 5.51 -8.14
C LYS A 265 15.92 4.08 -7.88
N SER A 266 15.76 3.71 -6.61
CA SER A 266 15.24 2.39 -6.24
C SER A 266 13.71 2.40 -6.20
N TYR A 267 13.08 1.70 -7.14
CA TYR A 267 11.63 1.52 -7.23
C TYR A 267 11.20 0.21 -6.55
N ALA A 268 10.03 0.20 -5.92
CA ALA A 268 9.62 -0.89 -5.03
C ALA A 268 9.50 -2.24 -5.77
N TYR A 269 8.76 -2.29 -6.87
CA TYR A 269 8.57 -3.50 -7.67
C TYR A 269 9.91 -4.12 -8.10
N TYR A 270 10.72 -3.38 -8.86
CA TYR A 270 11.96 -3.89 -9.43
C TYR A 270 12.95 -4.31 -8.34
N THR A 271 13.10 -3.50 -7.29
CA THR A 271 14.06 -3.80 -6.23
C THR A 271 13.66 -5.05 -5.44
N ILE A 272 12.37 -5.18 -5.09
CA ILE A 272 11.87 -6.35 -4.36
C ILE A 272 11.94 -7.59 -5.25
N ARG A 273 11.55 -7.48 -6.52
CA ARG A 273 11.61 -8.58 -7.50
C ARG A 273 13.02 -9.14 -7.63
N GLU A 274 14.03 -8.29 -7.84
CA GLU A 274 15.42 -8.74 -7.90
C GLU A 274 15.89 -9.34 -6.58
N ARG A 275 15.49 -8.74 -5.44
CA ARG A 275 15.85 -9.30 -4.14
C ARG A 275 15.25 -10.69 -3.93
N LEU A 276 14.01 -10.91 -4.34
CA LEU A 276 13.37 -12.22 -4.25
C LEU A 276 14.02 -13.24 -5.19
N ARG A 277 14.38 -12.84 -6.42
CA ARG A 277 15.16 -13.70 -7.34
C ARG A 277 16.47 -14.15 -6.68
N THR A 278 17.21 -13.24 -6.07
CA THR A 278 18.43 -13.58 -5.32
C THR A 278 18.17 -14.55 -4.16
N LEU A 279 17.17 -14.26 -3.32
CA LEU A 279 16.86 -15.09 -2.16
C LEU A 279 16.38 -16.51 -2.52
N LEU A 280 15.66 -16.66 -3.63
CA LEU A 280 15.26 -17.97 -4.15
C LEU A 280 16.45 -18.73 -4.75
N ASN A 281 17.38 -18.06 -5.41
CA ASN A 281 18.60 -18.70 -5.89
C ASN A 281 19.47 -19.21 -4.73
N GLU A 282 19.46 -18.51 -3.59
CA GLU A 282 20.12 -18.93 -2.35
C GLU A 282 19.35 -20.05 -1.62
N ASN A 283 18.00 -20.06 -1.72
CA ASN A 283 17.12 -21.00 -1.03
C ASN A 283 16.06 -21.57 -2.00
N GLY A 284 16.45 -22.58 -2.81
CA GLY A 284 15.71 -23.01 -4.01
C GLY A 284 14.25 -23.48 -3.81
N ASP A 285 13.91 -23.95 -2.63
CA ASP A 285 12.57 -24.44 -2.27
C ASP A 285 11.73 -23.40 -1.51
N ALA A 286 12.31 -22.25 -1.14
CA ALA A 286 11.65 -21.26 -0.32
C ALA A 286 10.36 -20.72 -0.97
N LYS A 287 9.37 -20.46 -0.12
CA LYS A 287 8.08 -19.89 -0.49
C LYS A 287 8.04 -18.40 -0.20
N ILE A 288 7.21 -17.68 -0.95
CA ILE A 288 7.04 -16.23 -0.84
C ILE A 288 5.64 -15.91 -0.33
N MET A 289 5.55 -15.13 0.74
CA MET A 289 4.33 -14.52 1.21
C MET A 289 4.41 -13.00 1.04
N VAL A 290 3.36 -12.39 0.49
CA VAL A 290 3.27 -10.94 0.34
C VAL A 290 2.10 -10.43 1.17
N THR A 291 2.29 -9.34 1.91
CA THR A 291 1.25 -8.81 2.80
C THR A 291 1.28 -7.30 2.92
N GLY A 292 0.16 -6.74 3.39
CA GLY A 292 0.10 -5.36 3.82
C GLY A 292 -1.28 -4.96 4.33
N HIS A 293 -1.34 -3.80 4.99
CA HIS A 293 -2.56 -3.18 5.50
C HIS A 293 -2.88 -1.89 4.75
N SER A 294 -4.17 -1.58 4.52
CA SER A 294 -4.63 -0.39 3.80
C SER A 294 -3.95 -0.27 2.42
N LEU A 295 -3.32 0.87 2.10
CA LEU A 295 -2.46 1.06 0.93
C LEU A 295 -1.45 -0.08 0.74
N GLY A 296 -0.83 -0.57 1.82
CA GLY A 296 0.13 -1.68 1.76
C GLY A 296 -0.52 -2.98 1.27
N GLY A 297 -1.80 -3.20 1.56
CA GLY A 297 -2.56 -4.32 1.01
C GLY A 297 -2.74 -4.18 -0.50
N ALA A 298 -3.03 -2.98 -0.99
CA ALA A 298 -3.15 -2.70 -2.42
C ALA A 298 -1.82 -2.96 -3.15
N LEU A 299 -0.71 -2.49 -2.57
CA LEU A 299 0.63 -2.73 -3.09
C LEU A 299 1.00 -4.22 -3.09
N ALA A 300 0.57 -4.98 -2.07
CA ALA A 300 0.84 -6.40 -1.97
C ALA A 300 0.20 -7.21 -3.12
N ILE A 301 -1.10 -7.00 -3.40
CA ILE A 301 -1.78 -7.70 -4.50
C ILE A 301 -1.35 -7.17 -5.86
N LEU A 302 -1.07 -5.87 -5.97
CA LEU A 302 -0.57 -5.27 -7.21
C LEU A 302 0.84 -5.76 -7.54
N PHE A 303 1.69 -5.99 -6.55
CA PHE A 303 3.01 -6.62 -6.74
C PHE A 303 2.88 -7.98 -7.43
N ALA A 304 1.97 -8.84 -6.96
CA ALA A 304 1.67 -10.11 -7.64
C ALA A 304 1.11 -9.90 -9.06
N GLY A 305 0.31 -8.86 -9.27
CA GLY A 305 -0.21 -8.50 -10.58
C GLY A 305 0.87 -8.08 -11.57
N VAL A 306 1.82 -7.22 -11.17
CA VAL A 306 2.92 -6.78 -12.04
C VAL A 306 3.88 -7.93 -12.33
N LEU A 307 4.13 -8.84 -11.36
CA LEU A 307 4.85 -10.09 -11.62
C LEU A 307 4.17 -10.91 -12.73
N ALA A 308 2.84 -11.00 -12.71
CA ALA A 308 2.07 -11.70 -13.75
C ALA A 308 2.10 -10.99 -15.11
N ILE A 309 2.12 -9.65 -15.13
CA ILE A 309 2.28 -8.85 -16.36
C ILE A 309 3.68 -9.04 -16.96
N HIS A 310 4.71 -9.21 -16.12
CA HIS A 310 6.09 -9.39 -16.55
C HIS A 310 6.46 -10.84 -16.88
N ASP A 311 5.54 -11.79 -16.68
CA ASP A 311 5.75 -13.23 -16.84
C ASP A 311 6.81 -13.80 -15.88
N GLU A 312 6.82 -13.36 -14.62
CA GLU A 312 7.75 -13.82 -13.58
C GLU A 312 7.35 -15.20 -13.00
N GLU A 313 7.35 -16.23 -13.84
CA GLU A 313 6.81 -17.56 -13.51
C GLU A 313 7.46 -18.20 -12.28
N LEU A 314 8.78 -18.02 -12.10
CA LEU A 314 9.50 -18.57 -10.94
C LEU A 314 8.99 -17.95 -9.64
N LEU A 315 8.83 -16.62 -9.59
CA LEU A 315 8.36 -15.93 -8.39
C LEU A 315 6.90 -16.26 -8.09
N LEU A 316 6.06 -16.32 -9.12
CA LEU A 316 4.65 -16.68 -8.97
C LEU A 316 4.46 -18.12 -8.51
N SER A 317 5.19 -19.08 -9.09
CA SER A 317 5.13 -20.49 -8.67
C SER A 317 5.68 -20.75 -7.26
N ARG A 318 6.50 -19.84 -6.72
CA ARG A 318 6.97 -19.87 -5.34
C ARG A 318 6.10 -19.03 -4.39
N MET A 319 5.12 -18.28 -4.90
CA MET A 319 4.25 -17.45 -4.07
C MET A 319 3.19 -18.30 -3.37
N GLU A 320 3.38 -18.51 -2.07
CA GLU A 320 2.45 -19.23 -1.20
C GLU A 320 1.12 -18.47 -1.08
N GLY A 321 1.20 -17.14 -0.96
CA GLY A 321 -0.01 -16.34 -0.97
C GLY A 321 0.18 -14.85 -0.73
N VAL A 322 -0.91 -14.14 -1.00
CA VAL A 322 -1.09 -12.72 -0.75
C VAL A 322 -2.15 -12.55 0.33
N TYR A 323 -1.80 -11.89 1.42
CA TYR A 323 -2.66 -11.67 2.58
C TYR A 323 -2.82 -10.17 2.79
N THR A 324 -4.06 -9.67 2.72
CA THR A 324 -4.29 -8.21 2.77
C THR A 324 -5.32 -7.86 3.83
N PHE A 325 -5.12 -6.72 4.48
CA PHE A 325 -5.96 -6.27 5.59
C PHE A 325 -6.47 -4.86 5.31
N GLY A 326 -7.78 -4.66 5.27
CA GLY A 326 -8.34 -3.34 4.96
C GLY A 326 -7.98 -2.85 3.54
N GLN A 327 -7.78 -3.77 2.58
CA GLN A 327 -7.34 -3.43 1.23
C GLN A 327 -8.40 -2.62 0.46
N PRO A 328 -8.04 -1.47 -0.16
CA PRO A 328 -8.93 -0.78 -1.10
C PRO A 328 -9.07 -1.55 -2.43
N ARG A 329 -9.97 -1.11 -3.29
CA ARG A 329 -10.13 -1.68 -4.63
C ARG A 329 -8.97 -1.24 -5.53
N VAL A 330 -8.34 -2.19 -6.22
CA VAL A 330 -7.07 -1.97 -6.93
C VAL A 330 -7.22 -1.87 -8.46
N GLY A 331 -8.34 -2.34 -9.01
CA GLY A 331 -8.59 -2.34 -10.45
C GLY A 331 -10.04 -2.65 -10.78
N ASN A 332 -10.37 -2.67 -12.06
CA ASN A 332 -11.71 -2.98 -12.54
C ASN A 332 -12.01 -4.48 -12.56
N GLU A 333 -13.22 -4.84 -13.00
CA GLU A 333 -13.65 -6.24 -13.14
C GLU A 333 -12.71 -7.08 -14.02
N GLN A 334 -12.26 -6.53 -15.15
CA GLN A 334 -11.34 -7.21 -16.05
C GLN A 334 -10.00 -7.52 -15.37
N PHE A 335 -9.45 -6.57 -14.60
CA PHE A 335 -8.26 -6.80 -13.77
C PHE A 335 -8.51 -7.88 -12.72
N GLY A 336 -9.71 -7.89 -12.13
CA GLY A 336 -10.12 -8.93 -11.19
C GLY A 336 -10.17 -10.33 -11.81
N GLU A 337 -10.71 -10.46 -13.03
CA GLU A 337 -10.72 -11.74 -13.76
C GLU A 337 -9.31 -12.17 -14.18
N TYR A 338 -8.50 -11.23 -14.68
CA TYR A 338 -7.09 -11.46 -15.01
C TYR A 338 -6.32 -12.01 -13.80
N MET A 339 -6.45 -11.36 -12.64
CA MET A 339 -5.79 -11.79 -11.41
C MET A 339 -6.30 -13.13 -10.92
N LYS A 340 -7.62 -13.36 -10.92
CA LYS A 340 -8.18 -14.68 -10.54
C LYS A 340 -7.65 -15.81 -11.43
N ALA A 341 -7.50 -15.56 -12.72
CA ALA A 341 -6.91 -16.54 -13.63
C ALA A 341 -5.44 -16.81 -13.29
N LYS A 342 -4.61 -15.76 -13.22
CA LYS A 342 -3.17 -15.90 -12.95
C LYS A 342 -2.90 -16.53 -11.59
N LEU A 343 -3.58 -16.10 -10.53
CA LEU A 343 -3.39 -16.68 -9.19
C LEU A 343 -3.77 -18.16 -9.16
N ARG A 344 -4.83 -18.56 -9.87
CA ARG A 344 -5.23 -19.97 -10.00
C ARG A 344 -4.20 -20.78 -10.78
N ASP A 345 -3.68 -20.26 -11.89
CA ASP A 345 -2.70 -20.95 -12.74
C ASP A 345 -1.41 -21.28 -11.96
N TYR A 346 -1.00 -20.42 -11.04
CA TYR A 346 0.18 -20.62 -10.18
C TYR A 346 -0.13 -21.18 -8.79
N GLY A 347 -1.40 -21.45 -8.46
CA GLY A 347 -1.81 -21.96 -7.15
C GLY A 347 -1.61 -20.97 -5.98
N VAL A 348 -1.56 -19.67 -6.27
CA VAL A 348 -1.32 -18.61 -5.27
C VAL A 348 -2.60 -18.35 -4.47
N LYS A 349 -2.50 -18.47 -3.14
CA LYS A 349 -3.61 -18.14 -2.24
C LYS A 349 -3.78 -16.63 -2.16
N TYR A 350 -5.02 -16.14 -2.19
CA TYR A 350 -5.31 -14.72 -1.97
C TYR A 350 -6.43 -14.57 -0.96
N PHE A 351 -6.12 -13.92 0.17
CA PHE A 351 -7.04 -13.72 1.27
C PHE A 351 -7.15 -12.23 1.60
N ARG A 352 -8.36 -11.69 1.47
CA ARG A 352 -8.66 -10.29 1.78
C ARG A 352 -9.46 -10.21 3.07
N TYR A 353 -8.84 -9.70 4.12
CA TYR A 353 -9.42 -9.53 5.45
C TYR A 353 -10.05 -8.14 5.57
N VAL A 354 -11.33 -8.11 5.97
CA VAL A 354 -12.10 -6.88 6.16
C VAL A 354 -12.67 -6.87 7.57
N TYR A 355 -12.48 -5.76 8.29
CA TYR A 355 -12.94 -5.63 9.68
C TYR A 355 -14.11 -4.65 9.79
N SER A 356 -15.25 -5.15 10.25
CA SER A 356 -16.40 -4.37 10.70
C SER A 356 -16.79 -3.27 9.71
N ASN A 357 -16.78 -2.01 10.16
CA ASN A 357 -17.15 -0.84 9.37
C ASN A 357 -15.95 -0.13 8.74
N ASP A 358 -14.81 -0.81 8.57
CA ASP A 358 -13.66 -0.26 7.86
C ASP A 358 -14.07 0.34 6.50
N LEU A 359 -13.73 1.62 6.32
CA LEU A 359 -14.08 2.40 5.14
C LEU A 359 -13.10 2.15 3.99
N VAL A 360 -11.87 1.73 4.26
CA VAL A 360 -10.82 1.63 3.22
C VAL A 360 -11.20 0.59 2.16
N PRO A 361 -11.70 -0.62 2.49
CA PRO A 361 -12.19 -1.56 1.49
C PRO A 361 -13.40 -1.08 0.69
N ARG A 362 -14.00 0.05 1.04
CA ARG A 362 -15.12 0.64 0.31
C ARG A 362 -14.67 1.71 -0.69
N LEU A 363 -13.37 2.01 -0.75
CA LEU A 363 -12.77 2.96 -1.66
C LEU A 363 -11.85 2.28 -2.71
N PRO A 364 -11.71 2.84 -3.92
CA PRO A 364 -12.63 3.80 -4.53
C PRO A 364 -14.05 3.23 -4.63
N TYR A 365 -15.07 4.10 -4.67
CA TYR A 365 -16.48 3.69 -4.69
C TYR A 365 -16.79 2.74 -5.86
N ASP A 366 -17.65 1.75 -5.60
CA ASP A 366 -18.18 0.85 -6.62
C ASP A 366 -19.31 1.58 -7.37
N ASP A 367 -18.91 2.49 -8.24
CA ASP A 367 -19.81 3.19 -9.15
C ASP A 367 -19.54 2.77 -10.59
N LYS A 368 -20.58 2.80 -11.41
CA LYS A 368 -20.53 2.54 -12.85
C LYS A 368 -19.56 3.46 -13.60
N ALA A 369 -19.15 4.57 -12.98
CA ALA A 369 -18.25 5.58 -13.51
C ALA A 369 -16.79 5.13 -13.61
N PHE A 370 -16.22 4.61 -12.52
CA PHE A 370 -14.80 4.26 -12.41
C PHE A 370 -14.58 2.74 -12.29
N MET A 371 -15.65 1.97 -12.02
CA MET A 371 -15.73 0.51 -12.16
C MET A 371 -14.67 -0.28 -11.38
N PHE A 372 -14.04 0.31 -10.36
CA PHE A 372 -13.15 -0.43 -9.46
C PHE A 372 -13.96 -1.48 -8.72
N LYS A 373 -13.49 -2.73 -8.75
CA LYS A 373 -14.15 -3.86 -8.09
C LYS A 373 -13.16 -4.66 -7.27
N HIS A 374 -13.67 -5.25 -6.18
CA HIS A 374 -12.93 -6.30 -5.48
C HIS A 374 -13.00 -7.60 -6.26
N PHE A 375 -11.97 -8.42 -6.11
CA PHE A 375 -11.93 -9.80 -6.57
C PHE A 375 -11.34 -10.68 -5.47
N GLY A 376 -11.48 -12.01 -5.62
CA GLY A 376 -11.01 -12.99 -4.64
C GLY A 376 -11.85 -13.03 -3.35
N PRO A 377 -11.72 -14.08 -2.54
CA PRO A 377 -12.58 -14.29 -1.37
C PRO A 377 -12.43 -13.18 -0.32
N CYS A 378 -13.55 -12.79 0.30
CA CYS A 378 -13.60 -11.82 1.38
C CYS A 378 -13.75 -12.54 2.72
N LEU A 379 -12.78 -12.35 3.61
CA LEU A 379 -12.82 -12.83 4.99
C LEU A 379 -13.23 -11.67 5.90
N TYR A 380 -14.53 -11.59 6.20
CA TYR A 380 -15.10 -10.51 6.99
C TYR A 380 -15.09 -10.85 8.48
N PHE A 381 -14.68 -9.91 9.32
CA PHE A 381 -14.73 -10.02 10.77
C PHE A 381 -15.63 -8.93 11.35
N ASN A 382 -16.61 -9.29 12.17
CA ASN A 382 -17.44 -8.28 12.85
C ASN A 382 -16.70 -7.64 14.05
N SER A 383 -17.36 -6.68 14.72
CA SER A 383 -16.81 -6.00 15.91
C SER A 383 -16.52 -6.90 17.11
N CYS A 384 -17.02 -8.14 17.10
CA CYS A 384 -16.73 -9.17 18.12
C CYS A 384 -15.67 -10.18 17.64
N TYR A 385 -14.94 -9.88 16.55
CA TYR A 385 -13.93 -10.75 15.94
C TYR A 385 -14.44 -12.12 15.50
N LYS A 386 -15.74 -12.25 15.19
CA LYS A 386 -16.30 -13.45 14.56
C LYS A 386 -16.11 -13.33 13.04
N GLY A 387 -15.45 -14.33 12.47
CA GLY A 387 -15.11 -14.40 11.04
C GLY A 387 -16.19 -15.09 10.20
N TYR A 388 -16.40 -14.55 9.00
CA TYR A 388 -17.32 -15.05 7.98
C TYR A 388 -16.59 -15.06 6.62
N ALA A 389 -16.65 -16.16 5.89
CA ALA A 389 -16.09 -16.26 4.55
C ALA A 389 -17.20 -16.02 3.51
N TRP A 390 -16.99 -15.07 2.61
CA TRP A 390 -17.95 -14.72 1.56
C TRP A 390 -17.29 -14.83 0.18
N GLU A 391 -17.90 -15.57 -0.74
CA GLU A 391 -17.60 -15.46 -2.17
C GLU A 391 -18.16 -14.14 -2.69
N VAL A 392 -17.36 -13.40 -3.46
CA VAL A 392 -17.66 -12.03 -3.88
C VAL A 392 -18.86 -12.05 -4.81
N THR A 393 -20.05 -11.74 -4.30
CA THR A 393 -21.10 -11.19 -5.15
C THR A 393 -22.00 -10.18 -4.45
N ILE A 394 -22.31 -10.27 -3.15
CA ILE A 394 -23.24 -9.33 -2.51
C ILE A 394 -22.80 -9.13 -1.05
N ILE A 395 -22.99 -7.96 -0.46
CA ILE A 395 -22.78 -7.63 0.99
C ILE A 395 -21.43 -6.98 1.37
N CYS A 396 -20.69 -6.33 0.47
CA CYS A 396 -19.85 -5.18 0.89
C CYS A 396 -20.59 -3.82 0.78
N LEU A 397 -21.80 -3.82 0.22
CA LEU A 397 -22.60 -2.62 -0.08
C LEU A 397 -23.94 -2.52 0.70
N SER A 398 -24.38 -3.56 1.43
CA SER A 398 -25.78 -3.64 1.89
C SER A 398 -26.02 -3.41 3.39
N TRP A 399 -25.18 -2.64 4.08
CA TRP A 399 -25.43 -2.26 5.49
C TRP A 399 -25.74 -0.76 5.64
N GLU A 400 -26.51 -0.21 4.69
CA GLU A 400 -27.15 1.12 4.78
C GLU A 400 -28.66 1.03 5.15
N THR A 401 -29.09 -0.04 5.82
CA THR A 401 -30.44 -0.09 6.42
C THR A 401 -30.39 -0.55 7.86
#